data_AF-A0A7V5NAK4-F1
#
_entry.id   AF-A0A7V5NAK4-F1
#
_cell.length_a   1.000
_cell.length_b   1.000
_cell.length_c   1.000
_cell.angle_alpha   90.00
_cell.angle_beta   90.00
_cell.angle_gamma   90.00
#
_symmetry.space_group_name_H-M   'P 1'
#
loop_
_entity.id
_entity.type
_entity.pdbx_description
1 polymer ?
#
loop_
_entity_poly.entity_id
_entity_poly.type
_entity_poly.pdbx_seq_one_letter_code
_entity_poly.pdbx_strand_id
1 'polypeptide(L)'
;AAYAMQMTRGFIFIRYEYKKGAEILDRAIQEAEKHGWLGKNIQGTGFDFYLETHLSAGRYICGEETALLNSLEGKRANPRSKPPFPQVRGFLGQPTIVNNVETFCNIPHILARGPEWYKKLGLNGNAGTKLMGASGRVKTPGLWELPMGTPLSVLLKDYAGGPAREFPIKAVIPGGLSTPMLTPDQFDTPMDFDSVAKAGSRLGTACVIVFDEGDCMVSAMANIIKFYARESCGFCTPCREGMQWIYDTLCAIRDGRGKPADLEVLDDVGRHLAHTFCAFAPGAQGPLVSGLAKFRHEFEEHISRGQCTAAVK
;
A
#
# COMPACT_ATOMS: atom_id res chain seq x y z
N ALA A 1 -9.45 20.23 8.44
CA ALA A 1 -9.30 19.01 9.27
C ALA A 1 -9.05 19.35 10.73
N ALA A 2 -7.91 19.97 11.07
CA ALA A 2 -7.54 20.30 12.45
C ALA A 2 -8.63 21.09 13.21
N TYR A 3 -9.20 22.13 12.58
CA TYR A 3 -10.32 22.89 13.15
C TYR A 3 -11.52 22.01 13.54
N ALA A 4 -11.97 21.11 12.67
CA ALA A 4 -13.10 20.23 12.96
C ALA A 4 -12.83 19.27 14.14
N MET A 5 -11.56 18.93 14.38
CA MET A 5 -11.13 18.02 15.45
C MET A 5 -10.55 18.76 16.66
N GLN A 6 -10.56 20.10 16.66
CA GLN A 6 -9.97 20.95 17.70
C GLN A 6 -8.49 20.64 17.98
N MET A 7 -7.74 20.29 16.93
CA MET A 7 -6.30 20.01 17.04
C MET A 7 -5.50 21.30 16.83
N THR A 8 -4.51 21.56 17.70
CA THR A 8 -3.63 22.74 17.61
C THR A 8 -2.27 22.43 17.00
N ARG A 9 -1.95 21.15 16.77
CA ARG A 9 -0.68 20.70 16.19
C ARG A 9 -0.89 19.58 15.19
N GLY A 10 -0.10 19.58 14.13
CA GLY A 10 -0.05 18.53 13.12
C GLY A 10 1.39 18.21 12.73
N PHE A 11 1.60 16.98 12.26
CA PHE A 11 2.87 16.53 11.73
C PHE A 11 2.67 15.92 10.35
N ILE A 12 3.52 16.28 9.39
CA ILE A 12 3.63 15.58 8.11
C ILE A 12 4.78 14.57 8.25
N PHE A 13 4.44 13.31 8.47
CA PHE A 13 5.43 12.23 8.59
C PHE A 13 5.85 11.76 7.19
N ILE A 14 7.06 12.15 6.78
CA ILE A 14 7.56 11.99 5.41
C ILE A 14 8.59 10.86 5.39
N ARG A 15 8.47 9.98 4.40
CA ARG A 15 9.46 8.94 4.16
C ARG A 15 10.86 9.55 3.94
N TYR A 16 11.89 9.00 4.59
CA TYR A 16 13.27 9.50 4.51
C TYR A 16 13.76 9.80 3.09
N GLU A 17 13.43 8.93 2.13
CA GLU A 17 13.87 9.04 0.74
C GLU A 17 13.24 10.24 0.01
N TYR A 18 12.19 10.85 0.54
CA TYR A 18 11.49 12.00 -0.05
C TYR A 18 12.01 13.34 0.51
N LYS A 19 13.33 13.47 0.73
CA LYS A 19 13.97 14.69 1.27
C LYS A 19 13.58 15.95 0.50
N LYS A 20 13.64 15.91 -0.83
CA LYS A 20 13.23 17.03 -1.68
C LYS A 20 11.75 17.41 -1.47
N GLY A 21 10.89 16.43 -1.24
CA GLY A 21 9.48 16.65 -0.91
C GLY A 21 9.31 17.33 0.44
N ALA A 22 10.08 16.91 1.46
CA ALA A 22 10.11 17.57 2.75
C ALA A 22 10.57 19.02 2.65
N GLU A 23 11.66 19.29 1.93
CA GLU A 23 12.15 20.66 1.70
C GLU A 23 11.13 21.57 1.01
N ILE A 24 10.35 21.03 0.07
CA ILE A 24 9.25 21.77 -0.58
C ILE A 24 8.14 22.08 0.43
N LEU A 25 7.75 21.09 1.24
CA LEU A 25 6.71 21.25 2.25
C LEU A 25 7.13 22.20 3.37
N ASP A 26 8.39 22.16 3.80
CA ASP A 26 8.95 23.08 4.80
C ASP A 26 8.88 24.53 4.29
N ARG A 27 9.25 24.77 3.03
CA ARG A 27 9.09 26.10 2.42
C ARG A 27 7.63 26.54 2.36
N ALA A 28 6.72 25.65 1.96
CA ALA A 28 5.29 25.96 1.90
C ALA A 28 4.69 26.26 3.30
N ILE A 29 5.15 25.55 4.35
CA ILE A 29 4.78 25.81 5.74
C ILE A 29 5.25 27.21 6.15
N GLN A 30 6.53 27.55 5.89
CA GLN A 30 7.08 28.88 6.20
C GLN A 30 6.35 30.00 5.45
N GLU A 31 5.99 29.77 4.18
CA GLU A 31 5.19 30.71 3.40
C GLU A 31 3.80 30.91 4.02
N ALA A 32 3.13 29.83 4.44
CA ALA A 32 1.82 29.90 5.09
C ALA A 32 1.88 30.64 6.44
N GLU A 33 2.93 30.41 7.23
CA GLU A 33 3.18 31.13 8.48
C GLU A 33 3.40 32.63 8.24
N LYS A 34 4.22 33.00 7.25
CA LYS A 34 4.50 34.39 6.90
C LYS A 34 3.25 35.18 6.49
N HIS A 35 2.29 34.52 5.83
CA HIS A 35 1.01 35.13 5.44
C HIS A 35 -0.08 35.01 6.51
N GLY A 36 0.21 34.39 7.67
CA GLY A 36 -0.74 34.18 8.74
C GLY A 36 -1.86 33.19 8.40
N TRP A 37 -1.62 32.27 7.45
CA TRP A 37 -2.52 31.15 7.12
C TRP A 37 -2.29 29.93 8.01
N LEU A 38 -1.16 29.91 8.72
CA LEU A 38 -0.75 28.90 9.70
C LEU A 38 -0.12 29.61 10.91
N GLY A 39 -0.20 29.02 12.09
CA GLY A 39 0.37 29.54 13.32
C GLY A 39 -0.69 30.04 14.31
N LYS A 40 -0.37 31.14 15.00
CA LYS A 40 -1.22 31.71 16.04
C LYS A 40 -2.33 32.58 15.45
N ASN A 41 -3.54 32.43 15.98
CA ASN A 41 -4.73 33.22 15.67
C ASN A 41 -4.92 33.42 14.16
N ILE A 42 -5.04 32.29 13.43
CA ILE A 42 -5.05 32.24 11.96
C ILE A 42 -6.11 33.20 11.45
N GLN A 43 -5.68 34.22 10.71
CA GLN A 43 -6.55 35.26 10.14
C GLN A 43 -7.54 35.90 11.15
N GLY A 44 -7.18 35.99 12.43
CA GLY A 44 -8.03 36.59 13.46
C GLY A 44 -9.20 35.71 13.92
N THR A 45 -9.21 34.42 13.59
CA THR A 45 -10.32 33.48 13.89
C THR A 45 -10.37 33.00 15.34
N GLY A 46 -9.34 33.28 16.14
CA GLY A 46 -9.16 32.74 17.49
C GLY A 46 -8.65 31.29 17.52
N PHE A 47 -8.36 30.70 16.36
CA PHE A 47 -7.85 29.33 16.24
C PHE A 47 -6.34 29.32 15.96
N ASP A 48 -5.62 28.50 16.74
CA ASP A 48 -4.19 28.27 16.60
C ASP A 48 -3.94 26.90 15.97
N PHE A 49 -3.08 26.83 14.96
CA PHE A 49 -2.62 25.55 14.41
C PHE A 49 -1.19 25.63 13.91
N TYR A 50 -0.35 24.70 14.36
CA TYR A 50 1.05 24.58 13.97
C TYR A 50 1.27 23.27 13.22
N LEU A 51 2.07 23.30 12.15
CA LEU A 51 2.34 22.15 11.30
C LEU A 51 3.84 22.02 11.07
N GLU A 52 4.37 20.83 11.27
CA GLU A 52 5.80 20.54 11.11
C GLU A 52 5.98 19.31 10.23
N THR A 53 7.05 19.26 9.43
CA THR A 53 7.45 18.01 8.78
C THR A 53 8.31 17.17 9.72
N HIS A 54 8.25 15.85 9.55
CA HIS A 54 9.11 14.92 10.27
C HIS A 54 9.59 13.84 9.30
N LEU A 55 10.90 13.82 9.01
CA LEU A 55 11.50 12.79 8.18
C LEU A 55 11.64 11.48 8.96
N SER A 56 11.13 10.40 8.40
CA SER A 56 11.19 9.06 8.99
C SER A 56 12.59 8.46 8.94
N ALA A 57 12.76 7.30 9.59
CA ALA A 57 13.99 6.51 9.54
C ALA A 57 14.09 5.59 8.28
N GLY A 58 13.21 5.75 7.28
CA GLY A 58 13.32 5.04 6.00
C GLY A 58 12.88 3.57 6.00
N ARG A 59 11.89 3.20 6.84
CA ARG A 59 11.30 1.85 6.85
C ARG A 59 9.82 1.89 6.50
N TYR A 60 9.33 0.89 5.77
CA TYR A 60 7.93 0.77 5.39
C TYR A 60 7.01 0.58 6.60
N ILE A 61 7.46 -0.16 7.63
CA ILE A 61 6.68 -0.33 8.86
C ILE A 61 6.40 0.99 9.58
N CYS A 62 7.22 2.03 9.40
CA CYS A 62 6.96 3.36 9.95
C CYS A 62 5.70 4.03 9.35
N GLY A 63 5.16 3.51 8.24
CA GLY A 63 3.90 3.98 7.66
C GLY A 63 2.65 3.36 8.30
N GLU A 64 2.79 2.32 9.13
CA GLU A 64 1.66 1.77 9.87
C GLU A 64 1.22 2.77 10.96
N GLU A 65 -0.08 3.01 11.10
CA GLU A 65 -0.66 4.08 11.93
C GLU A 65 -0.05 4.18 13.34
N THR A 66 0.10 3.06 14.05
CA THR A 66 0.57 3.07 15.43
C THR A 66 2.10 2.98 15.55
N ALA A 67 2.75 2.32 14.59
CA ALA A 67 4.21 2.30 14.48
C ALA A 67 4.75 3.69 14.13
N LEU A 68 4.02 4.46 13.31
CA LEU A 68 4.30 5.85 12.97
C LEU A 68 4.39 6.70 14.24
N LEU A 69 3.43 6.56 15.16
CA LEU A 69 3.45 7.31 16.42
C LEU A 69 4.67 6.98 17.27
N ASN A 70 5.07 5.71 17.35
CA ASN A 70 6.30 5.34 18.05
C ASN A 70 7.53 5.92 17.35
N SER A 71 7.59 5.86 16.02
CA SER A 71 8.69 6.44 15.25
C SER A 71 8.79 7.95 15.46
N LEU A 72 7.67 8.66 15.44
CA LEU A 72 7.57 10.10 15.67
C LEU A 72 7.99 10.49 17.10
N GLU A 73 7.73 9.62 18.07
CA GLU A 73 8.20 9.79 19.46
C GLU A 73 9.68 9.41 19.67
N GLY A 74 10.42 9.09 18.61
CA GLY A 74 11.83 8.68 18.69
C GLY A 74 12.05 7.26 19.24
N LYS A 75 10.98 6.45 19.32
CA LYS A 75 11.04 5.04 19.72
C LYS A 75 11.24 4.16 18.49
N ARG A 76 11.62 2.91 18.71
CA ARG A 76 11.58 1.89 17.65
C ARG A 76 10.15 1.76 17.11
N ALA A 77 10.01 1.75 15.78
CA ALA A 77 8.74 1.69 15.07
C ALA A 77 8.06 0.30 15.12
N ASN A 78 7.90 -0.23 16.33
CA ASN A 78 7.01 -1.36 16.57
C ASN A 78 5.58 -0.81 16.69
N PRO A 79 4.57 -1.46 16.09
CA PRO A 79 3.17 -1.07 16.28
C PRO A 79 2.75 -1.11 17.76
N ARG A 80 1.67 -0.40 18.11
CA ARG A 80 1.08 -0.40 19.47
C ARG A 80 -0.14 -1.31 19.51
N SER A 81 -0.41 -1.89 20.68
CA SER A 81 -1.63 -2.68 20.88
C SER A 81 -2.86 -1.78 20.77
N LYS A 82 -3.90 -2.28 20.09
CA LYS A 82 -5.24 -1.70 20.11
C LYS A 82 -6.12 -2.63 20.95
N PRO A 83 -6.88 -2.16 21.97
CA PRO A 83 -6.94 -0.80 22.55
C PRO A 83 -5.78 -0.43 23.52
N PRO A 84 -5.61 0.87 23.91
CA PRO A 84 -6.40 2.03 23.47
C PRO A 84 -6.04 2.45 22.04
N PHE A 85 -7.04 2.91 21.29
CA PHE A 85 -6.82 3.40 19.92
C PHE A 85 -6.17 4.80 19.92
N PRO A 86 -5.45 5.18 18.84
CA PRO A 86 -4.78 6.49 18.75
C PRO A 86 -5.69 7.70 19.01
N GLN A 87 -6.96 7.60 18.66
CA GLN A 87 -7.94 8.68 18.83
C GLN A 87 -8.24 8.97 20.30
N VAL A 88 -7.96 8.01 21.19
CA VAL A 88 -8.05 8.18 22.64
C VAL A 88 -6.68 8.47 23.23
N ARG A 89 -5.65 7.72 22.82
CA ARG A 89 -4.28 7.84 23.35
C ARG A 89 -3.25 7.55 22.26
N GLY A 90 -2.82 8.60 21.57
CA GLY A 90 -1.90 8.56 20.45
C GLY A 90 -0.52 9.16 20.78
N PHE A 91 -0.11 10.16 20.00
CA PHE A 91 1.18 10.83 20.11
C PHE A 91 1.36 11.47 21.49
N LEU A 92 2.42 11.09 22.21
CA LEU A 92 2.71 11.54 23.58
C LEU A 92 1.52 11.38 24.54
N GLY A 93 0.68 10.37 24.29
CA GLY A 93 -0.53 10.10 25.07
C GLY A 93 -1.72 11.00 24.78
N GLN A 94 -1.63 11.93 23.82
CA GLN A 94 -2.73 12.80 23.41
C GLN A 94 -3.62 12.15 22.34
N PRO A 95 -4.93 12.47 22.28
CA PRO A 95 -5.80 12.10 21.16
C PRO A 95 -5.17 12.46 19.82
N THR A 96 -4.95 11.48 18.95
CA THR A 96 -4.28 11.68 17.66
C THR A 96 -5.00 10.93 16.55
N ILE A 97 -5.11 11.57 15.40
CA ILE A 97 -5.68 10.99 14.18
C ILE A 97 -4.57 10.92 13.15
N VAL A 98 -4.38 9.75 12.54
CA VAL A 98 -3.47 9.56 11.41
C VAL A 98 -4.31 9.37 10.16
N ASN A 99 -4.02 10.14 9.11
CA ASN A 99 -4.67 10.02 7.81
C ASN A 99 -3.63 10.08 6.70
N ASN A 100 -3.96 9.47 5.56
CA ASN A 100 -3.15 9.61 4.36
C ASN A 100 -3.21 11.04 3.83
N VAL A 101 -2.13 11.50 3.21
CA VAL A 101 -2.03 12.82 2.57
C VAL A 101 -3.14 13.03 1.55
N GLU A 102 -3.43 12.03 0.70
CA GLU A 102 -4.48 12.08 -0.32
C GLU A 102 -5.86 12.38 0.29
N THR A 103 -6.18 11.76 1.43
CA THR A 103 -7.42 12.04 2.17
C THR A 103 -7.53 13.51 2.54
N PHE A 104 -6.44 14.11 3.03
CA PHE A 104 -6.42 15.53 3.38
C PHE A 104 -6.44 16.45 2.16
N CYS A 105 -5.81 16.06 1.05
CA CYS A 105 -5.86 16.82 -0.21
C CYS A 105 -7.29 16.94 -0.77
N ASN A 106 -8.16 15.97 -0.51
CA ASN A 106 -9.56 16.04 -0.95
C ASN A 106 -10.42 17.03 -0.14
N ILE A 107 -10.07 17.30 1.13
CA ILE A 107 -10.91 18.09 2.05
C ILE A 107 -11.13 19.54 1.57
N PRO A 108 -10.11 20.32 1.17
CA PRO A 108 -10.32 21.69 0.70
C PRO A 108 -11.32 21.78 -0.46
N HIS A 109 -11.26 20.84 -1.40
CA HIS A 109 -12.17 20.79 -2.54
C HIS A 109 -13.61 20.44 -2.12
N ILE A 110 -13.76 19.49 -1.19
CA ILE A 110 -15.07 19.14 -0.62
C ILE A 110 -15.69 20.34 0.10
N LEU A 111 -14.91 21.08 0.89
CA LEU A 111 -15.40 22.27 1.60
C LEU A 111 -15.79 23.39 0.63
N ALA A 112 -15.00 23.61 -0.42
CA ALA A 112 -15.24 24.68 -1.38
C ALA A 112 -16.42 24.41 -2.33
N ARG A 113 -16.68 23.15 -2.68
CA ARG A 113 -17.67 22.77 -3.72
C ARG A 113 -18.87 21.98 -3.17
N GLY A 114 -18.83 21.62 -1.89
CA GLY A 114 -19.86 20.85 -1.21
C GLY A 114 -19.70 19.32 -1.39
N PRO A 115 -20.24 18.53 -0.44
CA PRO A 115 -20.12 17.07 -0.46
C PRO A 115 -20.87 16.43 -1.65
N GLU A 116 -21.98 17.02 -2.10
CA GLU A 116 -22.74 16.51 -3.25
C GLU A 116 -21.95 16.61 -4.56
N TRP A 117 -21.10 17.64 -4.71
CA TRP A 117 -20.17 17.70 -5.84
C TRP A 117 -19.19 16.53 -5.80
N TYR A 118 -18.60 16.25 -4.64
CA TYR A 118 -17.61 15.18 -4.49
C TYR A 118 -18.23 13.79 -4.74
N LYS A 119 -19.45 13.55 -4.25
CA LYS A 119 -20.19 12.30 -4.52
C LYS A 119 -20.42 12.08 -6.01
N LYS A 120 -20.70 13.12 -6.78
CA LYS A 120 -20.93 13.04 -8.24
C LYS A 120 -19.68 12.72 -9.06
N LEU A 121 -18.48 12.80 -8.46
CA LEU A 121 -17.23 12.46 -9.17
C LEU A 121 -17.02 10.97 -9.32
N GLY A 122 -17.54 10.16 -8.39
CA GLY A 122 -17.35 8.71 -8.40
C GLY A 122 -18.34 8.01 -9.34
N LEU A 123 -18.03 6.77 -9.70
CA LEU A 123 -18.84 5.93 -10.57
C LEU A 123 -19.58 4.87 -9.76
N ASN A 124 -20.70 4.38 -10.29
CA ASN A 124 -21.44 3.23 -9.74
C ASN A 124 -21.83 3.37 -8.25
N GLY A 125 -22.13 4.60 -7.80
CA GLY A 125 -22.49 4.88 -6.40
C GLY A 125 -21.30 5.14 -5.46
N ASN A 126 -20.07 5.09 -5.96
CA ASN A 126 -18.88 5.55 -5.23
C ASN A 126 -18.81 7.09 -5.20
N ALA A 127 -17.99 7.62 -4.29
CA ALA A 127 -17.78 9.06 -4.14
C ALA A 127 -16.31 9.44 -4.36
N GLY A 128 -16.10 10.57 -5.05
CA GLY A 128 -14.79 11.17 -5.21
C GLY A 128 -13.92 10.58 -6.31
N THR A 129 -12.69 11.07 -6.34
CA THR A 129 -11.60 10.59 -7.17
C THR A 129 -10.58 9.84 -6.33
N LYS A 130 -9.70 9.11 -7.01
CA LYS A 130 -8.57 8.41 -6.44
C LYS A 130 -7.37 8.59 -7.37
N LEU A 131 -6.21 8.87 -6.80
CA LEU A 131 -4.94 8.72 -7.50
C LEU A 131 -4.70 7.22 -7.72
N MET A 132 -4.92 6.78 -8.96
CA MET A 132 -4.73 5.41 -9.42
C MET A 132 -3.45 5.34 -10.24
N GLY A 133 -2.59 4.36 -9.94
CA GLY A 133 -1.31 4.21 -10.63
C GLY A 133 -1.16 2.85 -11.26
N ALA A 134 -0.30 2.76 -12.27
CA ALA A 134 0.08 1.50 -12.90
C ALA A 134 1.61 1.44 -13.03
N SER A 135 2.17 0.29 -12.68
CA SER A 135 3.60 -0.02 -12.73
C SER A 135 3.82 -1.48 -13.16
N GLY A 136 5.05 -1.88 -13.45
CA GLY A 136 5.36 -3.22 -13.96
C GLY A 136 5.28 -3.27 -15.48
N ARG A 137 4.65 -4.31 -16.04
CA ARG A 137 4.65 -4.60 -17.48
C ARG A 137 3.61 -3.81 -18.28
N VAL A 138 3.64 -2.49 -18.16
CA VAL A 138 2.79 -1.56 -18.93
C VAL A 138 3.62 -0.58 -19.75
N LYS A 139 3.11 -0.14 -20.91
CA LYS A 139 3.86 0.78 -21.81
C LYS A 139 4.11 2.14 -21.18
N THR A 140 3.13 2.64 -20.44
CA THR A 140 3.13 3.98 -19.85
C THR A 140 2.91 3.87 -18.36
N PRO A 141 3.92 3.51 -17.54
CA PRO A 141 3.76 3.51 -16.09
C PRO A 141 3.56 4.94 -15.58
N GLY A 142 2.68 5.11 -14.60
CA GLY A 142 2.27 6.45 -14.16
C GLY A 142 1.23 6.47 -13.05
N LEU A 143 0.76 7.68 -12.76
CA LEU A 143 -0.29 7.98 -11.79
C LEU A 143 -1.29 8.95 -12.43
N TRP A 144 -2.57 8.67 -12.29
CA TRP A 144 -3.66 9.48 -12.82
C TRP A 144 -4.73 9.67 -11.75
N GLU A 145 -5.29 10.87 -11.68
CA GLU A 145 -6.47 11.11 -10.86
C GLU A 145 -7.72 10.68 -11.63
N LEU A 146 -8.35 9.60 -11.19
CA LEU A 146 -9.51 9.01 -11.87
C LEU A 146 -10.71 8.94 -10.92
N PRO A 147 -11.95 8.97 -11.44
CA PRO A 147 -13.14 8.63 -10.68
C PRO A 147 -13.00 7.31 -9.90
N MET A 148 -13.38 7.30 -8.61
CA MET A 148 -13.49 6.05 -7.86
C MET A 148 -14.48 5.11 -8.56
N GLY A 149 -14.15 3.83 -8.70
CA GLY A 149 -14.97 2.86 -9.46
C GLY A 149 -14.64 2.78 -10.96
N THR A 150 -13.63 3.50 -11.45
CA THR A 150 -13.10 3.28 -12.82
C THR A 150 -12.68 1.82 -12.99
N PRO A 151 -13.09 1.09 -14.05
CA PRO A 151 -12.68 -0.30 -14.25
C PRO A 151 -11.16 -0.46 -14.38
N LEU A 152 -10.61 -1.56 -13.84
CA LEU A 152 -9.17 -1.84 -13.96
C LEU A 152 -8.72 -1.90 -15.43
N SER A 153 -9.56 -2.43 -16.32
CA SER A 153 -9.29 -2.53 -17.75
C SER A 153 -9.11 -1.16 -18.42
N VAL A 154 -9.90 -0.16 -18.00
CA VAL A 154 -9.76 1.24 -18.45
C VAL A 154 -8.42 1.80 -18.03
N LEU A 155 -8.04 1.63 -16.75
CA LEU A 155 -6.71 2.06 -16.27
C LEU A 155 -5.58 1.40 -17.07
N LEU A 156 -5.66 0.09 -17.32
CA LEU A 156 -4.60 -0.65 -18.02
C LEU A 156 -4.51 -0.29 -19.50
N LYS A 157 -5.64 -0.22 -20.20
CA LYS A 157 -5.68 -0.02 -21.66
C LYS A 157 -5.54 1.45 -22.05
N ASP A 158 -6.33 2.32 -21.42
CA ASP A 158 -6.50 3.70 -21.89
C ASP A 158 -5.45 4.64 -21.30
N TYR A 159 -5.00 4.38 -20.06
CA TYR A 159 -4.02 5.23 -19.35
C TYR A 159 -2.62 4.62 -19.34
N ALA A 160 -2.49 3.35 -18.95
CA ALA A 160 -1.19 2.68 -18.87
C ALA A 160 -0.67 2.15 -20.21
N GLY A 161 -1.45 2.27 -21.29
CA GLY A 161 -1.04 1.93 -22.66
C GLY A 161 -0.97 0.43 -22.98
N GLY A 162 -1.56 -0.42 -22.14
CA GLY A 162 -1.54 -1.88 -22.32
C GLY A 162 -0.18 -2.52 -22.02
N PRO A 163 0.04 -3.79 -22.44
CA PRO A 163 1.25 -4.55 -22.10
C PRO A 163 2.52 -3.91 -22.69
N ALA A 164 3.58 -3.87 -21.88
CA ALA A 164 4.89 -3.34 -22.29
C ALA A 164 5.62 -4.23 -23.32
N ARG A 165 5.26 -5.51 -23.36
CA ARG A 165 5.86 -6.55 -24.21
C ARG A 165 4.79 -7.17 -25.10
N GLU A 166 5.21 -8.04 -26.02
CA GLU A 166 4.30 -8.88 -26.82
C GLU A 166 3.55 -9.93 -25.97
N PHE A 167 3.96 -10.12 -24.71
CA PHE A 167 3.29 -11.01 -23.78
C PHE A 167 1.99 -10.40 -23.25
N PRO A 168 0.88 -11.16 -23.21
CA PRO A 168 -0.36 -10.68 -22.61
C PRO A 168 -0.18 -10.55 -21.09
N ILE A 169 -0.90 -9.59 -20.49
CA ILE A 169 -0.95 -9.42 -19.04
C ILE A 169 -1.65 -10.63 -18.43
N LYS A 170 -1.00 -11.30 -17.46
CA LYS A 170 -1.54 -12.49 -16.79
C LYS A 170 -2.02 -12.25 -15.36
N ALA A 171 -1.49 -11.22 -14.69
CA ALA A 171 -1.85 -10.93 -13.31
C ALA A 171 -1.67 -9.46 -12.98
N VAL A 172 -2.48 -9.00 -12.04
CA VAL A 172 -2.40 -7.64 -11.50
C VAL A 172 -2.57 -7.67 -9.99
N ILE A 173 -1.73 -6.95 -9.25
CA ILE A 173 -1.99 -6.59 -7.85
C ILE A 173 -2.70 -5.23 -7.85
N PRO A 174 -4.02 -5.13 -7.57
CA PRO A 174 -4.81 -3.93 -7.85
C PRO A 174 -4.64 -2.81 -6.81
N GLY A 175 -4.50 -3.16 -5.53
CA GLY A 175 -4.48 -2.16 -4.47
C GLY A 175 -3.12 -1.56 -4.20
N GLY A 176 -2.05 -2.28 -4.49
CA GLY A 176 -0.71 -2.06 -3.94
C GLY A 176 -0.19 -3.38 -3.39
N LEU A 177 1.11 -3.47 -3.13
CA LEU A 177 1.81 -4.75 -2.90
C LEU A 177 1.14 -5.71 -1.89
N SER A 178 0.36 -5.17 -0.95
CA SER A 178 -0.32 -5.90 0.12
C SER A 178 -1.61 -6.64 -0.25
N THR A 179 -1.98 -6.72 -1.54
CA THR A 179 -3.32 -7.18 -1.95
C THR A 179 -3.26 -8.44 -2.82
N PRO A 180 -4.26 -9.34 -2.73
CA PRO A 180 -4.36 -10.49 -3.62
C PRO A 180 -4.41 -10.10 -5.10
N MET A 181 -3.95 -10.99 -5.98
CA MET A 181 -3.93 -10.73 -7.42
C MET A 181 -5.30 -10.89 -8.07
N LEU A 182 -5.54 -10.12 -9.12
CA LEU A 182 -6.61 -10.31 -10.11
C LEU A 182 -6.02 -10.89 -11.40
N THR A 183 -6.81 -11.70 -12.09
CA THR A 183 -6.48 -12.34 -13.39
C THR A 183 -7.32 -11.71 -14.51
N PRO A 184 -7.02 -11.96 -15.80
CA PRO A 184 -7.63 -11.25 -16.92
C PRO A 184 -9.17 -11.30 -16.95
N ASP A 185 -9.76 -12.41 -16.50
CA ASP A 185 -11.21 -12.58 -16.35
C ASP A 185 -11.85 -11.61 -15.35
N GLN A 186 -11.03 -10.96 -14.51
CA GLN A 186 -11.45 -10.02 -13.48
C GLN A 186 -11.08 -8.56 -13.80
N PHE A 187 -10.48 -8.27 -14.95
CA PHE A 187 -9.99 -6.90 -15.24
C PHE A 187 -11.08 -5.87 -15.47
N ASP A 188 -12.32 -6.28 -15.72
CA ASP A 188 -13.45 -5.33 -15.78
C ASP A 188 -14.02 -4.99 -14.39
N THR A 189 -13.39 -5.47 -13.31
CA THR A 189 -13.76 -5.09 -11.93
C THR A 189 -13.63 -3.57 -11.74
N PRO A 190 -14.70 -2.88 -11.30
CA PRO A 190 -14.62 -1.49 -10.86
C PRO A 190 -13.59 -1.31 -9.74
N MET A 191 -12.68 -0.35 -9.87
CA MET A 191 -11.66 -0.05 -8.85
C MET A 191 -12.27 0.77 -7.72
N ASP A 192 -13.08 0.11 -6.89
CA ASP A 192 -13.58 0.58 -5.61
C ASP A 192 -13.39 -0.49 -4.51
N PHE A 193 -13.60 -0.10 -3.25
CA PHE A 193 -13.31 -0.97 -2.11
C PHE A 193 -14.17 -2.25 -2.10
N ASP A 194 -15.45 -2.15 -2.45
CA ASP A 194 -16.41 -3.26 -2.35
C ASP A 194 -16.31 -4.21 -3.54
N SER A 195 -16.21 -3.66 -4.75
CA SER A 195 -16.10 -4.43 -5.99
C SER A 195 -14.82 -5.25 -6.03
N VAL A 196 -13.68 -4.64 -5.66
CA VAL A 196 -12.38 -5.36 -5.60
C VAL A 196 -12.38 -6.41 -4.47
N ALA A 197 -13.06 -6.13 -3.35
CA ALA A 197 -13.25 -7.12 -2.29
C ALA A 197 -14.07 -8.33 -2.76
N LYS A 198 -15.19 -8.10 -3.46
CA LYS A 198 -16.02 -9.16 -4.06
C LYS A 198 -15.26 -9.99 -5.10
N ALA A 199 -14.30 -9.38 -5.79
CA ALA A 199 -13.39 -10.08 -6.71
C ALA A 199 -12.30 -10.92 -6.01
N GLY A 200 -12.31 -11.00 -4.68
CA GLY A 200 -11.35 -11.78 -3.88
C GLY A 200 -10.02 -11.06 -3.63
N SER A 201 -9.98 -9.73 -3.81
CA SER A 201 -8.80 -8.90 -3.53
C SER A 201 -9.15 -7.78 -2.55
N ARG A 202 -8.39 -6.68 -2.55
CA ARG A 202 -8.66 -5.46 -1.79
C ARG A 202 -8.12 -4.26 -2.56
N LEU A 203 -8.84 -3.14 -2.53
CA LEU A 203 -8.30 -1.87 -3.01
C LEU A 203 -7.57 -1.16 -1.87
N GLY A 204 -6.24 -1.03 -2.01
CA GLY A 204 -5.36 -0.34 -1.07
C GLY A 204 -5.10 1.10 -1.48
N THR A 205 -3.85 1.40 -1.82
CA THR A 205 -3.41 2.70 -2.35
C THR A 205 -3.80 2.93 -3.82
N ALA A 206 -4.39 1.93 -4.48
CA ALA A 206 -4.67 1.89 -5.92
C ALA A 206 -3.40 2.01 -6.79
N CYS A 207 -2.26 1.54 -6.27
CA CYS A 207 -1.01 1.48 -7.01
C CYS A 207 -0.84 0.10 -7.63
N VAL A 208 -1.32 -0.05 -8.86
CA VAL A 208 -1.39 -1.31 -9.58
C VAL A 208 0.00 -1.81 -9.99
N ILE A 209 0.27 -3.10 -9.79
CA ILE A 209 1.48 -3.77 -10.26
C ILE A 209 1.07 -4.85 -11.27
N VAL A 210 1.61 -4.76 -12.48
CA VAL A 210 1.22 -5.58 -13.63
C VAL A 210 2.30 -6.59 -13.98
N PHE A 211 1.89 -7.85 -14.14
CA PHE A 211 2.71 -8.98 -14.56
C PHE A 211 2.18 -9.55 -15.88
N ASP A 212 3.07 -9.89 -16.81
CA ASP A 212 2.70 -10.53 -18.08
C ASP A 212 3.22 -11.98 -18.15
N GLU A 213 2.85 -12.71 -19.20
CA GLU A 213 3.25 -14.12 -19.39
C GLU A 213 4.76 -14.39 -19.39
N GLY A 214 5.58 -13.37 -19.66
CA GLY A 214 7.03 -13.48 -19.60
C GLY A 214 7.61 -13.46 -18.18
N ASP A 215 6.83 -13.09 -17.15
CA ASP A 215 7.31 -13.00 -15.76
C ASP A 215 7.17 -14.35 -15.02
N CYS A 216 8.19 -14.73 -14.24
CA CYS A 216 8.12 -15.89 -13.35
C CYS A 216 7.40 -15.55 -12.03
N MET A 217 6.26 -16.20 -11.76
CA MET A 217 5.48 -15.90 -10.55
C MET A 217 6.18 -16.35 -9.26
N VAL A 218 6.98 -17.43 -9.31
CA VAL A 218 7.82 -17.85 -8.17
C VAL A 218 8.83 -16.76 -7.82
N SER A 219 9.52 -16.19 -8.82
CA SER A 219 10.49 -15.11 -8.63
C SER A 219 9.83 -13.81 -8.18
N ALA A 220 8.65 -13.50 -8.73
CA ALA A 220 7.85 -12.37 -8.28
C ALA A 220 7.51 -12.52 -6.80
N MET A 221 6.98 -13.68 -6.37
CA MET A 221 6.63 -13.91 -4.97
C MET A 221 7.86 -13.85 -4.06
N ALA A 222 8.98 -14.45 -4.47
CA ALA A 222 10.22 -14.37 -3.71
C ALA A 222 10.65 -12.90 -3.50
N ASN A 223 10.56 -12.05 -4.54
CA ASN A 223 10.89 -10.64 -4.43
C ASN A 223 9.93 -9.86 -3.51
N ILE A 224 8.62 -10.15 -3.59
CA ILE A 224 7.62 -9.53 -2.71
C ILE A 224 7.87 -9.92 -1.25
N ILE A 225 8.04 -11.20 -0.96
CA ILE A 225 8.27 -11.65 0.41
C ILE A 225 9.63 -11.17 0.93
N LYS A 226 10.66 -11.07 0.08
CA LYS A 226 11.94 -10.44 0.45
C LYS A 226 11.76 -9.01 0.96
N PHE A 227 10.94 -8.22 0.26
CA PHE A 227 10.61 -6.86 0.69
C PHE A 227 9.95 -6.88 2.08
N TYR A 228 8.94 -7.73 2.27
CA TYR A 228 8.25 -7.82 3.56
C TYR A 228 9.13 -8.36 4.69
N ALA A 229 10.00 -9.34 4.44
CA ALA A 229 10.95 -9.84 5.42
C ALA A 229 11.93 -8.73 5.86
N ARG A 230 12.44 -7.96 4.90
CA ARG A 230 13.36 -6.83 5.16
C ARG A 230 12.70 -5.67 5.90
N GLU A 231 11.43 -5.41 5.61
CA GLU A 231 10.70 -4.25 6.15
C GLU A 231 9.91 -4.57 7.43
N SER A 232 9.96 -5.81 7.91
CA SER A 232 9.34 -6.21 9.17
C SER A 232 10.03 -5.51 10.36
N CYS A 233 9.24 -5.03 11.33
CA CYS A 233 9.80 -4.56 12.61
C CYS A 233 10.37 -5.70 13.48
N GLY A 234 10.04 -6.96 13.14
CA GLY A 234 10.48 -8.14 13.88
C GLY A 234 9.80 -8.36 15.23
N PHE A 235 8.67 -7.70 15.53
CA PHE A 235 8.04 -7.82 16.85
C PHE A 235 7.35 -9.18 17.06
N CYS A 236 6.46 -9.58 16.15
CA CYS A 236 5.72 -10.84 16.26
C CYS A 236 6.45 -11.99 15.56
N THR A 237 6.56 -13.13 16.24
CA THR A 237 7.21 -14.35 15.73
C THR A 237 6.67 -14.81 14.36
N PRO A 238 5.35 -14.94 14.13
CA PRO A 238 4.85 -15.37 12.82
C PRO A 238 5.27 -14.43 11.67
N CYS A 239 5.39 -13.12 11.92
CA CYS A 239 5.91 -12.19 10.92
C CYS A 239 7.44 -12.29 10.77
N ARG A 240 8.17 -12.27 11.88
CA ARG A 240 9.64 -12.20 11.88
C ARG A 240 10.26 -13.46 11.27
N GLU A 241 9.86 -14.63 11.76
CA GLU A 241 10.41 -15.91 11.32
C GLU A 241 9.68 -16.44 10.08
N GLY A 242 8.34 -16.31 10.05
CA GLY A 242 7.53 -16.87 8.96
C GLY A 242 7.83 -16.23 7.61
N MET A 243 8.05 -14.91 7.55
CA MET A 243 8.41 -14.24 6.28
C MET A 243 9.75 -14.70 5.74
N GLN A 244 10.75 -14.84 6.62
CA GLN A 244 12.08 -15.29 6.22
C GLN A 244 12.02 -16.74 5.73
N TRP A 245 11.30 -17.60 6.44
CA TRP A 245 11.08 -18.99 6.03
C TRP A 245 10.39 -19.07 4.67
N ILE A 246 9.28 -18.35 4.46
CA ILE A 246 8.60 -18.30 3.16
C ILE A 246 9.55 -17.82 2.06
N TYR A 247 10.36 -16.78 2.31
CA TYR A 247 11.33 -16.28 1.33
C TYR A 247 12.38 -17.33 0.96
N ASP A 248 12.94 -18.04 1.94
CA ASP A 248 13.96 -19.05 1.72
C ASP A 248 13.39 -20.26 0.96
N THR A 249 12.16 -20.67 1.28
CA THR A 249 11.41 -21.70 0.56
C THR A 249 11.14 -21.29 -0.89
N LEU A 250 10.68 -20.06 -1.13
CA LEU A 250 10.49 -19.53 -2.49
C LEU A 250 11.80 -19.47 -3.28
N CYS A 251 12.91 -19.11 -2.63
CA CYS A 251 14.24 -19.14 -3.26
C CYS A 251 14.66 -20.57 -3.61
N ALA A 252 14.42 -21.54 -2.73
CA ALA A 252 14.71 -22.94 -3.02
C ALA A 252 13.93 -23.44 -4.26
N ILE A 253 12.62 -23.15 -4.35
CA ILE A 253 11.80 -23.49 -5.51
C ILE A 253 12.30 -22.76 -6.77
N ARG A 254 12.57 -21.45 -6.67
CA ARG A 254 13.08 -20.65 -7.79
C ARG A 254 14.39 -21.23 -8.35
N ASP A 255 15.30 -21.63 -7.46
CA ASP A 255 16.64 -22.12 -7.81
C ASP A 255 16.66 -23.62 -8.17
N GLY A 256 15.50 -24.28 -8.32
CA GLY A 256 15.41 -25.68 -8.72
C GLY A 256 15.75 -26.69 -7.61
N ARG A 257 15.82 -26.22 -6.35
CA ARG A 257 16.09 -27.04 -5.16
C ARG A 257 14.82 -27.36 -4.36
N GLY A 258 13.66 -26.91 -4.83
CA GLY A 258 12.37 -27.10 -4.18
C GLY A 258 11.88 -28.54 -4.26
N LYS A 259 11.03 -28.91 -3.31
CA LYS A 259 10.38 -30.22 -3.19
C LYS A 259 8.86 -30.04 -3.18
N PRO A 260 8.07 -31.07 -3.54
CA PRO A 260 6.60 -30.97 -3.47
C PRO A 260 6.07 -30.53 -2.10
N ALA A 261 6.69 -31.00 -1.01
CA ALA A 261 6.35 -30.62 0.36
C ALA A 261 6.55 -29.12 0.67
N ASP A 262 7.40 -28.41 -0.09
CA ASP A 262 7.60 -26.98 0.09
C ASP A 262 6.34 -26.17 -0.21
N LEU A 263 5.45 -26.67 -1.09
CA LEU A 263 4.17 -26.03 -1.37
C LEU A 263 3.24 -26.08 -0.15
N GLU A 264 3.24 -27.20 0.58
CA GLU A 264 2.49 -27.33 1.84
C GLU A 264 3.04 -26.40 2.92
N VAL A 265 4.37 -26.24 2.99
CA VAL A 265 5.03 -25.28 3.88
C VAL A 265 4.60 -23.85 3.54
N LEU A 266 4.59 -23.47 2.26
CA LEU A 266 4.14 -22.14 1.86
C LEU A 266 2.67 -21.89 2.20
N ASP A 267 1.79 -22.88 1.99
CA ASP A 267 0.37 -22.80 2.32
C ASP A 267 0.13 -22.71 3.84
N ASP A 268 0.88 -23.46 4.64
CA ASP A 268 0.73 -23.47 6.10
C ASP A 268 1.33 -22.23 6.76
N VAL A 269 2.61 -21.95 6.51
CA VAL A 269 3.29 -20.77 7.08
C VAL A 269 2.64 -19.48 6.57
N GLY A 270 2.20 -19.46 5.31
CA GLY A 270 1.46 -18.34 4.73
C GLY A 270 0.16 -18.03 5.47
N ARG A 271 -0.62 -19.05 5.87
CA ARG A 271 -1.84 -18.86 6.68
C ARG A 271 -1.56 -18.29 8.06
N HIS A 272 -0.44 -18.65 8.68
CA HIS A 272 -0.06 -18.15 10.00
C HIS A 272 0.32 -16.66 10.02
N LEU A 273 0.63 -16.05 8.87
CA LEU A 273 0.86 -14.60 8.77
C LEU A 273 -0.38 -13.76 9.16
N ALA A 274 -1.58 -14.35 9.08
CA ALA A 274 -2.82 -13.72 9.53
C ALA A 274 -2.83 -13.44 11.04
N HIS A 275 -2.04 -14.20 11.83
CA HIS A 275 -2.03 -14.13 13.29
C HIS A 275 -0.88 -13.28 13.82
N THR A 276 -0.83 -12.02 13.41
CA THR A 276 0.23 -11.09 13.78
C THR A 276 -0.30 -9.82 14.43
N PHE A 277 0.62 -9.07 15.04
CA PHE A 277 0.27 -7.91 15.86
C PHE A 277 -0.25 -6.71 15.06
N CYS A 278 0.05 -6.63 13.76
CA CYS A 278 -0.43 -5.58 12.88
C CYS A 278 -0.71 -6.13 11.48
N ALA A 279 -1.35 -5.32 10.61
CA ALA A 279 -1.72 -5.72 9.26
C ALA A 279 -0.55 -5.87 8.26
N PHE A 280 0.70 -5.70 8.70
CA PHE A 280 1.88 -5.82 7.84
C PHE A 280 2.03 -7.23 7.24
N ALA A 281 1.98 -8.27 8.08
CA ALA A 281 2.13 -9.65 7.61
C ALA A 281 0.92 -10.19 6.84
N PRO A 282 -0.33 -9.90 7.25
CA PRO A 282 -1.50 -10.15 6.41
C PRO A 282 -1.39 -9.46 5.03
N GLY A 283 -0.72 -8.31 4.98
CA GLY A 283 -0.39 -7.65 3.72
C GLY A 283 0.48 -8.51 2.80
N ALA A 284 1.52 -9.16 3.31
CA ALA A 284 2.36 -10.06 2.51
C ALA A 284 1.66 -11.39 2.15
N GLN A 285 0.76 -11.84 3.02
CA GLN A 285 -0.04 -13.04 2.79
C GLN A 285 -0.91 -12.91 1.54
N GLY A 286 -1.51 -11.73 1.30
CA GLY A 286 -2.38 -11.48 0.15
C GLY A 286 -1.80 -11.90 -1.20
N PRO A 287 -0.67 -11.32 -1.66
CA PRO A 287 -0.04 -11.70 -2.91
C PRO A 287 0.47 -13.14 -2.89
N LEU A 288 1.00 -13.65 -1.76
CA LEU A 288 1.50 -15.03 -1.66
C LEU A 288 0.39 -16.06 -1.87
N VAL A 289 -0.69 -15.97 -1.11
CA VAL A 289 -1.80 -16.95 -1.16
C VAL A 289 -2.49 -16.92 -2.51
N SER A 290 -2.71 -15.72 -3.07
CA SER A 290 -3.30 -15.62 -4.42
C SER A 290 -2.33 -16.08 -5.51
N GLY A 291 -1.04 -15.81 -5.38
CA GLY A 291 0.00 -16.32 -6.27
C GLY A 291 0.04 -17.85 -6.29
N LEU A 292 0.02 -18.48 -5.12
CA LEU A 292 -0.05 -19.94 -5.00
C LEU A 292 -1.35 -20.49 -5.58
N ALA A 293 -2.51 -19.90 -5.23
CA ALA A 293 -3.80 -20.40 -5.70
C ALA A 293 -3.97 -20.29 -7.22
N LYS A 294 -3.51 -19.18 -7.83
CA LYS A 294 -3.74 -18.89 -9.26
C LYS A 294 -2.64 -19.41 -10.17
N PHE A 295 -1.41 -19.52 -9.67
CA PHE A 295 -0.23 -19.89 -10.45
C PHE A 295 0.47 -21.14 -9.92
N ARG A 296 -0.23 -22.00 -9.15
CA ARG A 296 0.32 -23.24 -8.58
C ARG A 296 1.14 -24.07 -9.56
N HIS A 297 0.64 -24.17 -10.80
CA HIS A 297 1.29 -24.90 -11.88
C HIS A 297 2.71 -24.39 -12.18
N GLU A 298 3.00 -23.08 -12.07
CA GLU A 298 4.34 -22.54 -12.24
C GLU A 298 5.30 -22.99 -11.12
N PHE A 299 4.80 -23.11 -9.88
CA PHE A 299 5.61 -23.61 -8.77
C PHE A 299 5.91 -25.11 -8.93
N GLU A 300 4.91 -25.89 -9.35
CA GLU A 300 5.06 -27.33 -9.63
C GLU A 300 6.00 -27.59 -10.82
N GLU A 301 5.97 -26.74 -11.85
CA GLU A 301 6.90 -26.82 -12.98
C GLU A 301 8.35 -26.58 -12.54
N HIS A 302 8.59 -25.56 -11.69
CA HIS A 302 9.90 -25.31 -11.10
C HIS A 302 10.43 -26.52 -10.31
N ILE A 303 9.58 -27.16 -9.50
CA ILE A 303 9.95 -28.33 -8.69
C ILE A 303 10.26 -29.54 -9.59
N SER A 304 9.43 -29.81 -10.58
CA SER A 304 9.59 -30.98 -11.45
C SER A 304 10.76 -30.88 -12.42
N ARG A 305 11.03 -29.67 -12.94
CA ARG A 305 12.09 -29.44 -13.95
C ARG A 305 13.40 -28.98 -13.36
N GLY A 306 13.42 -28.50 -12.11
CA GLY A 306 14.63 -27.96 -11.48
C GLY A 306 15.14 -26.66 -12.10
N GLN A 307 14.32 -25.95 -12.88
CA GLN A 307 14.70 -24.67 -13.49
C GLN A 307 13.47 -23.80 -13.79
N CYS A 308 13.70 -22.48 -13.89
CA CYS A 308 12.69 -21.53 -14.33
C CYS A 308 12.42 -21.66 -15.83
N THR A 309 11.14 -21.73 -16.20
CA THR A 309 10.64 -21.87 -17.57
C THR A 309 10.08 -20.57 -18.15
N ALA A 310 10.01 -19.50 -17.35
CA ALA A 310 9.56 -18.20 -17.83
C ALA A 310 10.50 -17.66 -18.92
N ALA A 311 9.91 -17.03 -19.93
CA ALA A 311 10.61 -16.60 -21.14
C ALA A 311 11.70 -15.54 -20.88
N VAL A 312 11.63 -14.82 -19.76
CA VAL A 312 12.62 -13.82 -19.35
C VAL A 312 12.95 -14.01 -17.87
N LYS A 313 14.22 -14.36 -17.58
CA LYS A 313 14.76 -14.44 -16.22
C LYS A 313 14.97 -13.05 -15.61
#